data_AF-A0A933ZWP5-F1
#
_entry.id   AF-A0A933ZWP5-F1
#
_cell.length_a   1.000
_cell.length_b   1.000
_cell.length_c   1.000
_cell.angle_alpha   90.00
_cell.angle_beta   90.00
_cell.angle_gamma   90.00
#
_symmetry.space_group_name_H-M   'P 1'
#
loop_
_entity.id
_entity.type
_entity.pdbx_description
1 polymer ?
#
loop_
_entity_poly.entity_id
_entity_poly.type
_entity_poly.pdbx_seq_one_letter_code
_entity_poly.pdbx_strand_id
1 'polypeptide(L)'
;MNGILDVSPEPLPEVERLELARQPAFSLYAFFLGSQITLAAALQFISSPFGLLYSELFLFLAPVVLWARGANWRLPSLFQLRSPGAGPIALGFLAGAANFLVAGALQAGARALLPQELAKRFDSTALFEGLERPELAVLLTAVAVVAPLCEELAFRGFIQPVLRARHRRSFSAVFLTAVLFSALHLDPVGMVARVELGIVFGLLAVWTGSLWPAIAAHAANNLIASGLVIHVLRREPSTSAEPLEFGRTLAMALVAAVVVAGLLSLARRHARPGQPESAEGTPGAGHVFDPARVQGWVRAWLLLGASSAALIVVFGWPAARINLVDVQEPLQELTRRLPDEGARRTFKERLQEARRSARRGEMDLEAYRALRQRLSGLEKAAPEGANVSLERALSAFEGAKPSPAPPPPPAAGDAGT
;
A
#
# COMPACT_ATOMS: atom_id res chain seq x y z
N MET A 1 -32.01 -14.39 12.20
CA MET A 1 -31.06 -13.44 11.57
C MET A 1 -30.19 -12.65 12.58
N ASN A 2 -30.29 -12.86 13.89
CA ASN A 2 -29.52 -12.09 14.90
C ASN A 2 -28.10 -12.61 15.20
N GLY A 3 -27.70 -13.78 14.69
CA GLY A 3 -26.44 -14.43 15.08
C GLY A 3 -25.18 -14.00 14.30
N ILE A 4 -25.32 -13.32 13.15
CA ILE A 4 -24.15 -12.89 12.33
C ILE A 4 -23.58 -11.54 12.83
N LEU A 5 -24.42 -10.68 13.41
CA LEU A 5 -24.05 -9.34 13.87
C LEU A 5 -23.67 -9.27 15.36
N ASP A 6 -23.87 -10.35 16.11
CA ASP A 6 -23.39 -10.44 17.49
C ASP A 6 -21.94 -10.93 17.50
N VAL A 7 -21.03 -9.96 17.55
CA VAL A 7 -19.58 -10.12 17.37
C VAL A 7 -18.84 -9.93 18.71
N SER A 8 -19.50 -10.14 19.85
CA SER A 8 -19.00 -9.66 21.14
C SER A 8 -18.27 -10.77 21.93
N PRO A 9 -16.93 -10.76 22.04
CA PRO A 9 -16.28 -11.36 23.20
C PRO A 9 -16.81 -10.72 24.49
N GLU A 10 -16.61 -11.36 25.66
CA GLU A 10 -17.06 -10.82 26.95
C GLU A 10 -16.67 -9.32 27.09
N PRO A 11 -17.61 -8.47 27.54
CA PRO A 11 -17.36 -7.05 27.65
C PRO A 11 -16.25 -6.78 28.66
N LEU A 12 -15.27 -5.95 28.27
CA LEU A 12 -14.27 -5.42 29.22
C LEU A 12 -14.99 -4.83 30.44
N PRO A 13 -14.36 -4.91 31.64
CA PRO A 13 -14.80 -4.17 32.81
C PRO A 13 -15.09 -2.71 32.46
N GLU A 14 -16.16 -2.15 33.03
CA GLU A 14 -16.67 -0.84 32.60
C GLU A 14 -15.64 0.29 32.68
N VAL A 15 -14.80 0.27 33.72
CA VAL A 15 -13.71 1.25 33.90
C VAL A 15 -12.71 1.16 32.75
N GLU A 16 -12.20 -0.04 32.47
CA GLU A 16 -11.20 -0.29 31.43
C GLU A 16 -11.76 0.04 30.02
N ARG A 17 -13.03 -0.27 29.78
CA ARG A 17 -13.75 0.16 28.57
C ARG A 17 -13.79 1.68 28.44
N LEU A 18 -14.13 2.39 29.51
CA LEU A 18 -14.22 3.87 29.49
C LEU A 18 -12.83 4.50 29.28
N GLU A 19 -11.79 3.94 29.86
CA GLU A 19 -10.41 4.39 29.64
C GLU A 19 -9.95 4.17 28.19
N LEU A 20 -10.28 3.02 27.59
CA LEU A 20 -10.01 2.75 26.18
C LEU A 20 -10.83 3.66 25.25
N ALA A 21 -12.11 3.91 25.58
CA ALA A 21 -12.98 4.79 24.79
C ALA A 21 -12.48 6.25 24.72
N ARG A 22 -11.73 6.69 25.74
CA ARG A 22 -11.14 8.05 25.83
C ARG A 22 -9.87 8.22 24.99
N GLN A 23 -9.28 7.15 24.49
CA GLN A 23 -8.06 7.22 23.66
C GLN A 23 -8.34 7.95 22.32
N PRO A 24 -7.37 8.67 21.73
CA PRO A 24 -7.61 9.64 20.67
C PRO A 24 -7.62 9.02 19.26
N ALA A 25 -8.48 8.02 19.01
CA ALA A 25 -8.52 7.32 17.72
C ALA A 25 -8.70 8.24 16.50
N PHE A 26 -9.55 9.27 16.60
CA PHE A 26 -9.78 10.20 15.48
C PHE A 26 -8.64 11.20 15.29
N SER A 27 -8.00 11.67 16.37
CA SER A 27 -6.83 12.55 16.24
C SER A 27 -5.64 11.80 15.64
N LEU A 28 -5.46 10.53 16.02
CA LEU A 28 -4.45 9.66 15.44
C LEU A 28 -4.75 9.39 13.96
N TYR A 29 -6.01 9.13 13.60
CA TYR A 29 -6.42 9.02 12.19
C TYR A 29 -6.19 10.31 11.39
N ALA A 30 -6.50 11.48 11.97
CA ALA A 30 -6.24 12.76 11.32
C ALA A 30 -4.75 12.99 11.09
N PHE A 31 -3.88 12.55 12.03
CA PHE A 31 -2.44 12.54 11.82
C PHE A 31 -2.04 11.63 10.66
N PHE A 32 -2.56 10.40 10.59
CA PHE A 32 -2.29 9.50 9.46
C PHE A 32 -2.70 10.11 8.12
N LEU A 33 -3.92 10.62 8.02
CA LEU A 33 -4.41 11.25 6.80
C LEU A 33 -3.60 12.49 6.43
N GLY A 34 -3.31 13.37 7.39
CA GLY A 34 -2.54 14.58 7.18
C GLY A 34 -1.11 14.29 6.74
N SER A 35 -0.45 13.31 7.37
CA SER A 35 0.88 12.87 6.98
C SER A 35 0.89 12.16 5.62
N GLN A 36 -0.18 11.43 5.28
CA GLN A 36 -0.34 10.75 3.99
C GLN A 36 -0.37 11.74 2.82
N ILE A 37 -1.14 12.83 2.94
CA ILE A 37 -1.26 13.86 1.89
C ILE A 37 -0.10 14.86 1.85
N THR A 38 0.82 14.81 2.82
CA THR A 38 1.96 15.72 2.91
C THR A 38 3.29 14.97 2.75
N LEU A 39 3.93 14.62 3.87
CA LEU A 39 5.28 14.06 3.90
C LEU A 39 5.36 12.69 3.23
N ALA A 40 4.38 11.81 3.46
CA ALA A 40 4.36 10.48 2.86
C ALA A 40 4.26 10.58 1.33
N ALA A 41 3.31 11.37 0.81
CA ALA A 41 3.16 11.61 -0.61
C ALA A 41 4.44 12.18 -1.24
N ALA A 42 5.09 13.15 -0.59
CA ALA A 42 6.34 13.72 -1.08
C ALA A 42 7.47 12.68 -1.15
N LEU A 43 7.65 11.88 -0.09
CA LEU A 43 8.70 10.85 -0.06
C LEU A 43 8.42 9.70 -1.03
N GLN A 44 7.16 9.27 -1.17
CA GLN A 44 6.75 8.24 -2.13
C GLN A 44 6.86 8.71 -3.59
N PHE A 45 6.68 10.01 -3.84
CA PHE A 45 6.94 10.62 -5.15
C PHE A 45 8.44 10.61 -5.50
N ILE A 46 9.30 10.88 -4.52
CA ILE A 46 10.77 10.85 -4.69
C ILE A 46 11.24 9.41 -4.91
N SER A 47 10.78 8.48 -4.07
CA SER A 47 11.06 7.07 -4.17
C SER A 47 9.92 6.26 -3.57
N SER A 48 9.12 5.61 -4.42
CA SER A 48 7.97 4.84 -3.95
C SER A 48 8.36 3.69 -3.00
N PRO A 49 9.41 2.87 -3.25
CA PRO A 49 9.80 1.81 -2.33
C PRO A 49 10.19 2.31 -0.93
N PHE A 50 11.12 3.27 -0.87
CA PHE A 50 11.64 3.76 0.41
C PHE A 50 10.69 4.74 1.10
N GLY A 51 9.95 5.54 0.33
CA GLY A 51 8.91 6.42 0.83
C GLY A 51 7.75 5.64 1.45
N LEU A 52 7.34 4.52 0.86
CA LEU A 52 6.31 3.66 1.45
C LEU A 52 6.83 3.03 2.75
N LEU A 53 8.03 2.44 2.72
CA LEU A 53 8.65 1.87 3.92
C LEU A 53 8.76 2.90 5.06
N TYR A 54 9.14 4.13 4.72
CA TYR A 54 9.19 5.25 5.66
C TYR A 54 7.81 5.55 6.26
N SER A 55 6.79 5.62 5.40
CA SER A 55 5.43 5.94 5.80
C SER A 55 4.91 4.92 6.81
N GLU A 56 5.10 3.63 6.54
CA GLU A 56 4.65 2.56 7.44
C GLU A 56 5.35 2.61 8.81
N LEU A 57 6.68 2.76 8.83
CA LEU A 57 7.44 2.70 10.08
C LEU A 57 7.31 3.97 10.93
N PHE A 58 7.42 5.14 10.31
CA PHE A 58 7.51 6.42 11.03
C PHE A 58 6.19 7.16 11.14
N LEU A 59 5.27 6.98 10.18
CA LEU A 59 4.00 7.71 10.15
C LEU A 59 2.82 6.85 10.60
N PHE A 60 2.87 5.53 10.43
CA PHE A 60 1.83 4.61 10.93
C PHE A 60 2.20 3.98 12.26
N LEU A 61 3.27 3.18 12.28
CA LEU A 61 3.61 2.37 13.45
C LEU A 61 4.06 3.21 14.64
N ALA A 62 5.01 4.13 14.44
CA ALA A 62 5.61 4.89 15.52
C ALA A 62 4.61 5.70 16.35
N PRO A 63 3.67 6.48 15.77
CA PRO A 63 2.68 7.23 16.55
C PRO A 63 1.82 6.34 17.45
N VAL A 64 1.40 5.16 16.97
CA VAL A 64 0.56 4.25 17.76
C VAL A 64 1.38 3.64 18.91
N VAL A 65 2.59 3.21 18.61
CA VAL A 65 3.49 2.60 19.60
C VAL A 65 3.91 3.60 20.67
N LEU A 66 4.22 4.84 20.28
CA LEU A 66 4.58 5.92 21.20
C LEU A 66 3.37 6.36 22.02
N TRP A 67 2.20 6.46 21.41
CA TRP A 67 0.97 6.75 22.15
C TRP A 67 0.70 5.68 23.21
N ALA A 68 0.72 4.40 22.81
CA ALA A 68 0.49 3.27 23.68
C ALA A 68 1.48 3.25 24.86
N ARG A 69 2.79 3.47 24.60
CA ARG A 69 3.80 3.57 25.67
C ARG A 69 3.57 4.76 26.60
N GLY A 70 3.24 5.93 26.05
CA GLY A 70 2.96 7.13 26.83
C GLY A 70 1.73 6.99 27.72
N ALA A 71 0.72 6.25 27.24
CA ALA A 71 -0.50 5.93 27.99
C ALA A 71 -0.40 4.62 28.81
N ASN A 72 0.81 4.09 29.03
CA ASN A 72 1.08 2.90 29.83
C ASN A 72 0.47 1.58 29.33
N TRP A 73 0.09 1.48 28.07
CA TRP A 73 -0.46 0.26 27.51
C TRP A 73 0.65 -0.77 27.27
N ARG A 74 0.40 -2.01 27.67
CA ARG A 74 1.21 -3.16 27.26
C ARG A 74 0.89 -3.50 25.81
N LEU A 75 1.88 -3.32 24.93
CA LEU A 75 1.70 -3.48 23.48
C LEU A 75 1.13 -4.85 23.08
N PRO A 76 1.61 -5.99 23.62
CA PRO A 76 1.06 -7.29 23.23
C PRO A 76 -0.42 -7.46 23.57
N SER A 77 -0.88 -6.85 24.68
CA SER A 77 -2.25 -6.90 25.14
C SER A 77 -3.14 -5.96 24.32
N LEU A 78 -2.71 -4.70 24.14
CA LEU A 78 -3.44 -3.71 23.32
C LEU A 78 -3.60 -4.19 21.87
N PHE A 79 -2.50 -4.66 21.28
CA PHE A 79 -2.46 -5.13 19.90
C PHE A 79 -2.81 -6.60 19.74
N GLN A 80 -3.26 -7.30 20.79
CA GLN A 80 -3.67 -8.71 20.69
C GLN A 80 -2.63 -9.60 19.95
N LEU A 81 -1.33 -9.41 20.24
CA LEU A 81 -0.23 -10.09 19.52
C LEU A 81 0.01 -11.53 19.99
N ARG A 82 -0.91 -12.09 20.77
CA ARG A 82 -0.83 -13.49 21.20
C ARG A 82 -0.96 -14.39 19.97
N SER A 83 -0.03 -15.34 19.83
CA SER A 83 -0.08 -16.33 18.75
C SER A 83 -1.32 -17.21 18.94
N PRO A 84 -2.23 -17.28 17.96
CA PRO A 84 -3.41 -18.14 18.02
C PRO A 84 -3.10 -19.59 17.59
N GLY A 85 -1.81 -19.90 17.34
CA GLY A 85 -1.36 -21.13 16.72
C GLY A 85 -1.38 -21.06 15.18
N ALA A 86 -0.77 -22.05 14.52
CA ALA A 86 -0.62 -22.04 13.06
C ALA A 86 -1.96 -22.15 12.30
N GLY A 87 -2.95 -22.86 12.86
CA GLY A 87 -4.25 -23.07 12.21
C GLY A 87 -5.00 -21.77 11.89
N PRO A 88 -5.29 -20.91 12.88
CA PRO A 88 -5.94 -19.63 12.62
C PRO A 88 -5.14 -18.68 11.71
N ILE A 89 -3.80 -18.70 11.79
CA ILE A 89 -2.94 -17.91 10.89
C ILE A 89 -3.09 -18.40 9.44
N ALA A 90 -3.02 -19.72 9.23
CA ALA A 90 -3.20 -20.33 7.91
C ALA A 90 -4.60 -20.06 7.36
N LEU A 91 -5.62 -20.12 8.21
CA LEU A 91 -6.99 -19.76 7.83
C LEU A 91 -7.07 -18.29 7.39
N GLY A 92 -6.48 -17.37 8.16
CA GLY A 92 -6.39 -15.95 7.78
C GLY A 92 -5.72 -15.77 6.41
N PHE A 93 -4.57 -16.41 6.20
CA PHE A 93 -3.87 -16.38 4.91
C PHE A 93 -4.75 -16.89 3.75
N LEU A 94 -5.40 -18.05 3.92
CA LEU A 94 -6.31 -18.61 2.91
C LEU A 94 -7.52 -17.72 2.65
N ALA A 95 -8.07 -17.09 3.69
CA ALA A 95 -9.19 -16.16 3.56
C ALA A 95 -8.75 -14.93 2.76
N GLY A 96 -7.60 -14.33 3.08
CA GLY A 96 -7.04 -13.20 2.31
C GLY A 96 -6.74 -13.55 0.85
N ALA A 97 -6.21 -14.76 0.61
CA ALA A 97 -5.92 -15.26 -0.72
C ALA A 97 -7.18 -15.47 -1.56
N ALA A 98 -8.22 -16.11 -1.00
CA ALA A 98 -9.50 -16.24 -1.67
C ALA A 98 -10.17 -14.88 -1.88
N ASN A 99 -10.10 -13.99 -0.89
CA ASN A 99 -10.73 -12.68 -0.93
C ASN A 99 -10.13 -11.74 -1.99
N PHE A 100 -8.91 -12.01 -2.47
CA PHE A 100 -8.33 -11.29 -3.60
C PHE A 100 -9.25 -11.27 -4.82
N LEU A 101 -9.95 -12.38 -5.11
CA LEU A 101 -10.88 -12.45 -6.24
C LEU A 101 -12.14 -11.61 -6.02
N VAL A 102 -12.63 -11.53 -4.79
CA VAL A 102 -13.79 -10.70 -4.41
C VAL A 102 -13.42 -9.22 -4.53
N ALA A 103 -12.33 -8.81 -3.88
CA ALA A 103 -11.83 -7.44 -3.94
C ALA A 103 -11.50 -7.01 -5.38
N GLY A 104 -10.88 -7.90 -6.17
CA GLY A 104 -10.57 -7.67 -7.57
C GLY A 104 -11.82 -7.45 -8.43
N ALA A 105 -12.88 -8.24 -8.23
CA ALA A 105 -14.16 -8.05 -8.93
C ALA A 105 -14.86 -6.75 -8.52
N LEU A 106 -14.83 -6.37 -7.24
CA LEU A 106 -15.36 -5.10 -6.77
C LEU A 106 -14.61 -3.91 -7.39
N GLN A 107 -13.27 -3.98 -7.44
CA GLN A 107 -12.46 -2.95 -8.08
C GLN A 107 -12.69 -2.88 -9.60
N ALA A 108 -12.84 -4.03 -10.27
CA ALA A 108 -13.18 -4.08 -11.69
C ALA A 108 -14.56 -3.47 -11.97
N GLY A 109 -15.56 -3.78 -11.14
CA GLY A 109 -16.88 -3.17 -11.20
C GLY A 109 -16.82 -1.65 -10.99
N ALA A 110 -16.06 -1.18 -9.99
CA ALA A 110 -15.86 0.25 -9.77
C ALA A 110 -15.19 0.94 -10.97
N ARG A 111 -14.17 0.32 -11.57
CA ARG A 111 -13.53 0.83 -12.81
C ARG A 111 -14.48 0.89 -14.00
N ALA A 112 -15.42 -0.05 -14.10
CA ALA A 112 -16.42 -0.05 -15.17
C ALA A 112 -17.48 1.04 -15.00
N LEU A 113 -17.77 1.44 -13.76
CA LEU A 113 -18.79 2.45 -13.44
C LEU A 113 -18.25 3.88 -13.39
N LEU A 114 -16.97 4.06 -13.04
CA LEU A 114 -16.33 5.37 -12.92
C LEU A 114 -15.83 5.89 -14.28
N PRO A 115 -15.65 7.21 -14.43
CA PRO A 115 -15.03 7.78 -15.62
C PRO A 115 -13.65 7.16 -15.90
N GLN A 116 -13.39 6.74 -17.13
CA GLN A 116 -12.13 6.07 -17.49
C GLN A 116 -10.89 6.93 -17.19
N GLU A 117 -11.01 8.25 -17.33
CA GLU A 117 -9.95 9.19 -16.97
C GLU A 117 -9.62 9.19 -15.48
N LEU A 118 -10.61 8.95 -14.61
CA LEU A 118 -10.37 8.77 -13.19
C LEU A 118 -9.71 7.41 -12.93
N ALA A 119 -10.19 6.35 -13.58
CA ALA A 119 -9.63 5.00 -13.43
C ALA A 119 -8.14 4.93 -13.80
N LYS A 120 -7.74 5.61 -14.89
CA LYS A 120 -6.33 5.72 -15.33
C LYS A 120 -5.43 6.44 -14.33
N ARG A 121 -5.94 7.43 -13.60
CA ARG A 121 -5.16 8.17 -12.58
C ARG A 121 -4.81 7.32 -11.37
N PHE A 122 -5.61 6.29 -11.10
CA PHE A 122 -5.45 5.38 -9.96
C PHE A 122 -5.04 3.97 -10.42
N ASP A 123 -4.06 3.92 -11.33
CA ASP A 123 -3.45 2.66 -11.76
C ASP A 123 -2.31 2.26 -10.82
N SER A 124 -2.48 1.12 -10.15
CA SER A 124 -1.49 0.57 -9.22
C SER A 124 -0.24 0.05 -9.92
N THR A 125 -0.26 -0.22 -11.24
CA THR A 125 0.93 -0.66 -11.96
C THR A 125 2.05 0.38 -11.94
N ALA A 126 1.68 1.67 -11.91
CA ALA A 126 2.61 2.78 -11.87
C ALA A 126 3.58 2.70 -10.68
N LEU A 127 3.18 2.08 -9.56
CA LEU A 127 4.04 1.86 -8.40
C LEU A 127 5.23 0.92 -8.68
N PHE A 128 5.08 0.02 -9.64
CA PHE A 128 6.06 -1.03 -9.95
C PHE A 128 6.86 -0.75 -11.23
N GLU A 129 6.43 0.23 -12.02
CA GLU A 129 7.03 0.55 -13.32
C GLU A 129 8.44 1.15 -13.19
N GLY A 130 9.39 0.59 -13.95
CA GLY A 130 10.74 1.14 -14.05
C GLY A 130 11.59 1.02 -12.77
N LEU A 131 11.19 0.16 -11.83
CA LEU A 131 11.98 -0.19 -10.65
C LEU A 131 13.09 -1.18 -10.98
N GLU A 132 14.26 -0.98 -10.36
CA GLU A 132 15.33 -1.98 -10.39
C GLU A 132 15.06 -3.14 -9.42
N ARG A 133 15.79 -4.26 -9.57
CA ARG A 133 15.62 -5.46 -8.72
C ARG A 133 15.66 -5.17 -7.21
N PRO A 134 16.64 -4.40 -6.67
CA PRO A 134 16.66 -4.10 -5.23
C PRO A 134 15.49 -3.21 -4.81
N GLU A 135 15.11 -2.22 -5.63
CA GLU A 135 13.95 -1.35 -5.39
C GLU A 135 12.65 -2.15 -5.34
N LEU A 136 12.49 -3.09 -6.27
CA LEU A 136 11.35 -3.99 -6.31
C LEU A 136 11.29 -4.88 -5.05
N ALA A 137 12.43 -5.39 -4.58
CA ALA A 137 12.48 -6.20 -3.36
C ALA A 137 12.08 -5.37 -2.12
N VAL A 138 12.55 -4.12 -2.01
CA VAL A 138 12.14 -3.19 -0.95
C VAL A 138 10.66 -2.89 -1.02
N LEU A 139 10.13 -2.57 -2.21
CA LEU A 139 8.71 -2.28 -2.41
C LEU A 139 7.84 -3.49 -2.05
N LEU A 140 8.21 -4.68 -2.51
CA LEU A 140 7.48 -5.91 -2.19
C LEU A 140 7.47 -6.20 -0.69
N THR A 141 8.60 -5.98 -0.01
CA THR A 141 8.69 -6.13 1.44
C THR A 141 7.80 -5.10 2.15
N ALA A 142 7.83 -3.85 1.68
CA ALA A 142 7.00 -2.79 2.22
C ALA A 142 5.50 -3.10 2.06
N VAL A 143 5.05 -3.43 0.84
CA VAL A 143 3.64 -3.68 0.50
C VAL A 143 3.12 -5.00 1.08
N ALA A 144 3.87 -6.09 1.03
CA ALA A 144 3.37 -7.41 1.39
C ALA A 144 3.62 -7.81 2.84
N VAL A 145 4.50 -7.10 3.56
CA VAL A 145 4.87 -7.45 4.94
C VAL A 145 4.74 -6.26 5.88
N VAL A 146 5.43 -5.15 5.59
CA VAL A 146 5.51 -4.03 6.53
C VAL A 146 4.17 -3.31 6.65
N ALA A 147 3.51 -2.99 5.53
CA ALA A 147 2.20 -2.36 5.50
C ALA A 147 1.12 -3.21 6.20
N PRO A 148 0.94 -4.52 5.87
CA PRO A 148 0.02 -5.38 6.62
C PRO A 148 0.29 -5.40 8.12
N LEU A 149 1.55 -5.40 8.56
CA LEU A 149 1.86 -5.34 9.97
C LEU A 149 1.48 -3.98 10.59
N CYS A 150 1.91 -2.87 9.99
CA CYS A 150 1.76 -1.53 10.55
C CYS A 150 0.30 -1.06 10.50
N GLU A 151 -0.37 -1.28 9.37
CA GLU A 151 -1.77 -0.92 9.18
C GLU A 151 -2.69 -1.73 10.09
N GLU A 152 -2.49 -3.05 10.22
CA GLU A 152 -3.33 -3.85 11.13
C GLU A 152 -3.11 -3.48 12.60
N LEU A 153 -1.87 -3.14 13.00
CA LEU A 153 -1.60 -2.61 14.34
C LEU A 153 -2.31 -1.27 14.59
N ALA A 154 -2.28 -0.36 13.63
CA ALA A 154 -2.92 0.95 13.75
C ALA A 154 -4.45 0.85 13.73
N PHE A 155 -5.01 0.14 12.76
CA PHE A 155 -6.45 0.09 12.54
C PHE A 155 -7.14 -0.95 13.42
N ARG A 156 -6.63 -2.18 13.50
CA ARG A 156 -7.29 -3.29 14.22
C ARG A 156 -6.75 -3.43 15.64
N GLY A 157 -5.50 -3.05 15.86
CA GLY A 157 -4.87 -3.03 17.19
C GLY A 157 -5.21 -1.79 18.02
N PHE A 158 -5.55 -0.65 17.40
CA PHE A 158 -5.84 0.59 18.13
C PHE A 158 -7.19 1.22 17.81
N ILE A 159 -7.42 1.66 16.56
CA ILE A 159 -8.64 2.42 16.20
C ILE A 159 -9.90 1.59 16.43
N GLN A 160 -9.95 0.35 15.96
CA GLN A 160 -11.11 -0.53 16.09
C GLN A 160 -11.46 -0.85 17.56
N PRO A 161 -10.52 -1.25 18.45
CA PRO A 161 -10.81 -1.41 19.88
C PRO A 161 -11.37 -0.15 20.54
N VAL A 162 -10.81 1.03 20.23
CA VAL A 162 -11.32 2.30 20.77
C VAL A 162 -12.74 2.59 20.28
N LEU A 163 -13.01 2.38 18.99
CA LEU A 163 -14.37 2.54 18.43
C LEU A 163 -15.35 1.51 19.02
N ARG A 164 -14.93 0.27 19.26
CA ARG A 164 -15.74 -0.74 19.96
C ARG A 164 -16.04 -0.34 21.41
N ALA A 165 -15.08 0.26 22.10
CA ALA A 165 -15.28 0.75 23.46
C ALA A 165 -16.28 1.92 23.52
N ARG A 166 -16.33 2.76 22.46
CA ARG A 166 -17.30 3.86 22.31
C ARG A 166 -18.67 3.38 21.84
N HIS A 167 -18.71 2.45 20.90
CA HIS A 167 -19.93 1.95 20.26
C HIS A 167 -20.13 0.49 20.69
N ARG A 168 -21.10 0.25 21.58
CA ARG A 168 -21.40 -1.10 22.12
C ARG A 168 -21.66 -2.19 21.06
N ARG A 169 -21.84 -1.83 19.78
CA ARG A 169 -22.02 -2.75 18.67
C ARG A 169 -20.69 -2.99 17.95
N SER A 170 -20.14 -4.20 18.13
CA SER A 170 -18.85 -4.60 17.55
C SER A 170 -18.80 -4.47 16.01
N PHE A 171 -19.88 -4.79 15.29
CA PHE A 171 -19.91 -4.66 13.82
C PHE A 171 -19.81 -3.20 13.35
N SER A 172 -20.46 -2.26 14.04
CA SER A 172 -20.40 -0.83 13.67
C SER A 172 -18.98 -0.28 13.75
N ALA A 173 -18.21 -0.72 14.74
CA ALA A 173 -16.81 -0.35 14.87
C ALA A 173 -15.95 -0.98 13.77
N VAL A 174 -16.16 -2.26 13.43
CA VAL A 174 -15.49 -2.92 12.30
C VAL A 174 -15.75 -2.15 10.99
N PHE A 175 -17.02 -1.87 10.71
CA PHE A 175 -17.41 -1.15 9.50
C PHE A 175 -16.81 0.26 9.44
N LEU A 176 -16.91 1.03 10.52
CA LEU A 176 -16.34 2.39 10.55
C LEU A 176 -14.81 2.36 10.40
N THR A 177 -14.11 1.43 11.08
CA THR A 177 -12.67 1.26 10.88
C THR A 177 -12.35 0.91 9.43
N ALA A 178 -13.12 0.04 8.78
CA ALA A 178 -12.91 -0.34 7.38
C ALA A 178 -13.09 0.85 6.43
N VAL A 179 -14.07 1.73 6.69
CA VAL A 179 -14.24 2.99 5.95
C VAL A 179 -13.05 3.92 6.13
N LEU A 180 -12.61 4.12 7.38
CA LEU A 180 -11.43 4.96 7.69
C LEU A 180 -10.16 4.42 7.02
N PHE A 181 -9.94 3.11 7.11
CA PHE A 181 -8.84 2.39 6.45
C PHE A 181 -8.84 2.62 4.94
N SER A 182 -9.99 2.45 4.29
CA SER A 182 -10.12 2.65 2.86
C SER A 182 -9.93 4.11 2.44
N ALA A 183 -10.49 5.05 3.20
CA ALA A 183 -10.41 6.48 2.90
C ALA A 183 -8.97 7.03 2.96
N LEU A 184 -8.12 6.44 3.80
CA LEU A 184 -6.71 6.80 3.92
C LEU A 184 -5.92 6.58 2.62
N HIS A 185 -6.36 5.64 1.77
CA HIS A 185 -5.71 5.34 0.50
C HIS A 185 -5.97 6.39 -0.58
N LEU A 186 -6.97 7.26 -0.39
CA LEU A 186 -7.32 8.34 -1.32
C LEU A 186 -7.56 7.89 -2.76
N ASP A 187 -7.93 6.63 -2.93
CA ASP A 187 -8.20 6.00 -4.22
C ASP A 187 -9.69 5.68 -4.32
N PRO A 188 -10.49 6.50 -5.05
CA PRO A 188 -11.92 6.27 -5.21
C PRO A 188 -12.24 4.99 -5.99
N VAL A 189 -11.32 4.52 -6.83
CA VAL A 189 -11.51 3.34 -7.69
C VAL A 189 -11.44 2.06 -6.86
N GLY A 190 -10.49 1.96 -5.94
CA GLY A 190 -10.39 0.81 -5.04
C GLY A 190 -11.14 0.96 -3.72
N MET A 191 -11.87 2.08 -3.49
CA MET A 191 -12.54 2.36 -2.22
C MET A 191 -13.47 1.22 -1.76
N VAL A 192 -14.38 0.77 -2.61
CA VAL A 192 -15.36 -0.27 -2.23
C VAL A 192 -14.67 -1.60 -1.91
N ALA A 193 -13.67 -1.98 -2.71
CA ALA A 193 -12.88 -3.18 -2.49
C ALA A 193 -12.09 -3.13 -1.17
N ARG A 194 -11.52 -1.96 -0.81
CA ARG A 194 -10.77 -1.80 0.45
C ARG A 194 -11.67 -1.72 1.68
N VAL A 195 -12.87 -1.15 1.56
CA VAL A 195 -13.87 -1.25 2.63
C VAL A 195 -14.22 -2.72 2.88
N GLU A 196 -14.46 -3.49 1.83
CA GLU A 196 -14.75 -4.93 1.94
C GLU A 196 -13.60 -5.69 2.61
N LEU A 197 -12.37 -5.54 2.12
CA LEU A 197 -11.17 -6.12 2.74
C LEU A 197 -11.06 -5.73 4.21
N GLY A 198 -11.34 -4.46 4.50
CA GLY A 198 -11.25 -3.95 5.84
C GLY A 198 -12.26 -4.55 6.81
N ILE A 199 -13.44 -4.94 6.33
CA ILE A 199 -14.44 -5.70 7.08
C ILE A 199 -13.93 -7.11 7.34
N VAL A 200 -13.42 -7.80 6.32
CA VAL A 200 -12.89 -9.17 6.45
C VAL A 200 -11.76 -9.22 7.50
N PHE A 201 -10.79 -8.31 7.43
CA PHE A 201 -9.68 -8.25 8.39
C PHE A 201 -10.16 -7.89 9.79
N GLY A 202 -11.09 -6.93 9.89
CA GLY A 202 -11.67 -6.52 11.17
C GLY A 202 -12.44 -7.66 11.86
N LEU A 203 -13.18 -8.46 11.10
CA LEU A 203 -13.91 -9.64 11.61
C LEU A 203 -12.94 -10.74 12.05
N LEU A 204 -11.89 -11.04 11.27
CA LEU A 204 -10.84 -11.98 11.64
C LEU A 204 -10.19 -11.59 12.97
N ALA A 205 -9.82 -10.31 13.13
CA ALA A 205 -9.23 -9.81 14.36
C ALA A 205 -10.17 -9.97 15.57
N VAL A 206 -11.45 -9.60 15.42
CA VAL A 206 -12.43 -9.69 16.52
C VAL A 206 -12.72 -11.14 16.91
N TRP A 207 -12.95 -12.02 15.92
CA TRP A 207 -13.32 -13.40 16.21
C TRP A 207 -12.15 -14.22 16.75
N THR A 208 -10.95 -14.04 16.21
CA THR A 208 -9.79 -14.83 16.66
C THR A 208 -9.15 -14.27 17.93
N GLY A 209 -9.49 -13.03 18.32
CA GLY A 209 -8.87 -12.35 19.46
C GLY A 209 -7.37 -12.14 19.27
N SER A 210 -6.91 -12.12 18.02
CA SER A 210 -5.51 -12.01 17.62
C SER A 210 -5.41 -11.23 16.32
N LEU A 211 -4.38 -10.39 16.19
CA LEU A 211 -4.14 -9.69 14.91
C LEU A 211 -3.47 -10.59 13.86
N TRP A 212 -2.81 -11.67 14.25
CA TRP A 212 -2.03 -12.49 13.31
C TRP A 212 -2.84 -13.04 12.13
N PRO A 213 -4.09 -13.52 12.30
CA PRO A 213 -4.91 -13.94 11.17
C PRO A 213 -5.28 -12.80 10.22
N ALA A 214 -5.54 -11.59 10.75
CA ALA A 214 -5.81 -10.41 9.94
C ALA A 214 -4.56 -9.94 9.18
N ILE A 215 -3.41 -9.89 9.86
CA ILE A 215 -2.10 -9.58 9.26
C ILE A 215 -1.79 -10.59 8.13
N ALA A 216 -2.01 -11.88 8.37
CA ALA A 216 -1.77 -12.92 7.37
C ALA A 216 -2.73 -12.80 6.17
N ALA A 217 -4.01 -12.49 6.40
CA ALA A 217 -4.98 -12.25 5.34
C ALA A 217 -4.60 -11.04 4.48
N HIS A 218 -4.22 -9.94 5.12
CA HIS A 218 -3.80 -8.72 4.45
C HIS A 218 -2.50 -8.95 3.65
N ALA A 219 -1.50 -9.59 4.26
CA ALA A 219 -0.26 -9.96 3.58
C ALA A 219 -0.49 -10.88 2.37
N ALA A 220 -1.35 -11.88 2.49
CA ALA A 220 -1.71 -12.76 1.38
C ALA A 220 -2.34 -11.99 0.21
N ASN A 221 -3.27 -11.08 0.52
CA ASN A 221 -3.92 -10.25 -0.48
C ASN A 221 -2.92 -9.36 -1.22
N ASN A 222 -2.08 -8.65 -0.47
CA ASN A 222 -1.07 -7.75 -1.04
C ASN A 222 0.00 -8.50 -1.84
N LEU A 223 0.39 -9.70 -1.41
CA LEU A 223 1.34 -10.55 -2.12
C LEU A 223 0.78 -11.01 -3.47
N ILE A 224 -0.48 -11.48 -3.49
CA ILE A 224 -1.13 -11.92 -4.73
C ILE A 224 -1.36 -10.74 -5.66
N ALA A 225 -1.82 -9.60 -5.14
CA ALA A 225 -2.02 -8.38 -5.92
C ALA A 225 -0.71 -7.90 -6.55
N SER A 226 0.37 -7.81 -5.77
CA SER A 226 1.69 -7.38 -6.26
C SER A 226 2.27 -8.39 -7.25
N GLY A 227 2.13 -9.69 -6.98
CA GLY A 227 2.54 -10.75 -7.90
C GLY A 227 1.80 -10.69 -9.23
N LEU A 228 0.48 -10.43 -9.20
CA LEU A 228 -0.32 -10.24 -10.40
C LEU A 228 0.09 -8.98 -11.15
N VAL A 229 0.33 -7.85 -10.47
CA VAL A 229 0.81 -6.62 -11.11
C VAL A 229 2.16 -6.85 -11.79
N ILE A 230 3.11 -7.51 -11.13
CA ILE A 230 4.41 -7.85 -11.73
C ILE A 230 4.21 -8.77 -12.94
N HIS A 231 3.32 -9.75 -12.84
CA HIS A 231 3.00 -10.66 -13.94
C HIS A 231 2.34 -9.94 -15.11
N VAL A 232 1.42 -9.02 -14.84
CA VAL A 232 0.77 -8.16 -15.84
C VAL A 232 1.76 -7.20 -16.46
N LEU A 233 2.68 -6.60 -15.71
CA LEU A 233 3.74 -5.76 -16.25
C LEU A 233 4.72 -6.55 -17.14
N ARG A 234 4.84 -7.86 -16.92
CA ARG A 234 5.60 -8.78 -17.78
C ARG A 234 4.79 -9.31 -18.96
N ARG A 235 3.46 -9.13 -18.95
CA ARG A 235 2.54 -9.54 -20.01
C ARG A 235 2.05 -8.32 -20.77
N GLU A 236 1.54 -8.53 -21.96
CA GLU A 236 0.99 -7.45 -22.77
C GLU A 236 -0.48 -7.21 -22.43
N PRO A 237 -0.97 -5.97 -22.50
CA PRO A 237 -2.40 -5.69 -22.34
C PRO A 237 -3.17 -6.33 -23.49
N SER A 238 -3.91 -7.41 -23.22
CA SER A 238 -4.86 -7.97 -24.19
C SER A 238 -6.03 -7.00 -24.37
N THR A 239 -6.22 -6.51 -25.60
CA THR A 239 -7.15 -5.43 -25.94
C THR A 239 -8.62 -5.82 -26.06
N SER A 240 -9.04 -7.00 -25.61
CA SER A 240 -10.46 -7.33 -25.50
C SER A 240 -10.75 -8.01 -24.16
N ALA A 241 -11.40 -7.27 -23.26
CA ALA A 241 -12.22 -7.91 -22.24
C ALA A 241 -13.48 -8.40 -22.94
N GLU A 242 -13.42 -9.60 -23.53
CA GLU A 242 -14.60 -10.27 -24.06
C GLU A 242 -15.69 -10.32 -22.97
N PRO A 243 -16.98 -10.16 -23.27
CA PRO A 243 -18.06 -10.29 -22.29
C PRO A 243 -17.99 -11.61 -21.48
N LEU A 244 -17.43 -12.67 -22.09
CA LEU A 244 -17.15 -13.96 -21.46
C LEU A 244 -16.12 -13.87 -20.31
N GLU A 245 -15.14 -12.97 -20.41
CA GLU A 245 -14.10 -12.74 -19.39
C GLU A 245 -14.66 -12.03 -18.15
N PHE A 246 -15.59 -11.08 -18.34
CA PHE A 246 -16.28 -10.43 -17.23
C PHE A 246 -17.20 -11.42 -16.48
N GLY A 247 -17.99 -12.21 -17.23
CA GLY A 247 -18.83 -13.25 -16.65
C GLY A 247 -18.05 -14.30 -15.86
N ARG A 248 -16.89 -14.74 -16.38
CA ARG A 248 -15.98 -15.65 -15.68
C ARG A 248 -15.41 -15.04 -14.40
N THR A 249 -14.99 -13.78 -14.46
CA THR A 249 -14.46 -13.05 -13.29
C THR A 249 -15.51 -12.96 -12.19
N LEU A 250 -16.75 -12.62 -12.54
CA LEU A 250 -17.86 -12.55 -11.59
C LEU A 250 -18.17 -13.93 -10.98
N ALA A 251 -18.22 -14.98 -11.79
CA ALA A 251 -18.44 -16.34 -11.30
C ALA A 251 -17.35 -16.79 -10.32
N MET A 252 -16.08 -16.54 -10.64
CA MET A 252 -14.96 -16.81 -9.73
C MET A 252 -15.06 -16.03 -8.42
N ALA A 253 -15.46 -14.75 -8.49
CA ALA A 253 -15.65 -13.92 -7.31
C ALA A 253 -16.81 -14.42 -6.43
N LEU A 254 -17.91 -14.90 -7.01
CA LEU A 254 -19.02 -15.49 -6.25
C LEU A 254 -18.60 -16.78 -5.54
N VAL A 255 -17.86 -17.67 -6.22
CA VAL A 255 -17.29 -18.86 -5.59
C VAL A 255 -16.33 -18.48 -4.47
N ALA A 256 -15.45 -17.50 -4.72
CA ALA A 256 -14.52 -16.98 -3.72
C ALA A 256 -15.25 -16.40 -2.50
N ALA A 257 -16.36 -15.67 -2.70
CA ALA A 257 -17.17 -15.13 -1.60
C ALA A 257 -17.76 -16.24 -0.72
N VAL A 258 -18.21 -17.35 -1.32
CA VAL A 258 -18.68 -18.53 -0.56
C VAL A 258 -17.53 -19.15 0.23
N VAL A 259 -16.35 -19.29 -0.39
CA VAL A 259 -15.15 -19.81 0.29
C VAL A 259 -14.74 -18.90 1.46
N VAL A 260 -14.68 -17.59 1.24
CA VAL A 260 -14.37 -16.60 2.29
C VAL A 260 -15.38 -16.70 3.42
N ALA A 261 -16.69 -16.74 3.13
CA ALA A 261 -17.72 -16.90 4.15
C ALA A 261 -17.56 -18.21 4.96
N GLY A 262 -17.20 -19.31 4.29
CA GLY A 262 -16.90 -20.59 4.92
C GLY A 262 -15.68 -20.53 5.84
N LEU A 263 -14.57 -19.93 5.37
CA LEU A 263 -13.35 -19.73 6.14
C LEU A 263 -13.59 -18.82 7.34
N LEU A 264 -14.28 -17.70 7.15
CA LEU A 264 -14.69 -16.79 8.22
C LEU A 264 -15.55 -17.49 9.28
N SER A 265 -16.49 -18.33 8.85
CA SER A 265 -17.30 -19.15 9.75
C SER A 265 -16.45 -20.17 10.53
N LEU A 266 -15.42 -20.73 9.91
CA LEU A 266 -14.48 -21.65 10.55
C LEU A 266 -13.56 -20.92 11.55
N ALA A 267 -13.07 -19.73 11.22
CA ALA A 267 -12.31 -18.88 12.13
C ALA A 267 -13.13 -18.54 13.36
N ARG A 268 -14.40 -18.21 13.17
CA ARG A 268 -15.33 -17.95 14.26
C ARG A 268 -15.54 -19.17 15.17
N ARG A 269 -15.49 -20.40 14.63
CA ARG A 269 -15.59 -21.63 15.45
C ARG A 269 -14.30 -21.94 16.21
N HIS A 270 -13.15 -21.60 15.64
CA HIS A 270 -11.84 -21.74 16.28
C HIS A 270 -11.48 -20.55 17.17
N ALA A 271 -12.39 -19.57 17.28
CA ALA A 271 -12.30 -18.47 18.21
C ALA A 271 -12.13 -19.02 19.62
N ARG A 272 -10.92 -18.88 20.17
CA ARG A 272 -10.73 -18.93 21.61
C ARG A 272 -10.89 -17.49 22.07
N PRO A 273 -11.98 -17.10 22.75
CA PRO A 273 -12.02 -15.79 23.37
C PRO A 273 -10.77 -15.70 24.24
N GLY A 274 -9.87 -14.78 23.88
CA GLY A 274 -8.67 -14.55 24.68
C GLY A 274 -9.17 -14.22 26.07
N GLN A 275 -8.84 -15.07 27.06
CA GLN A 275 -9.04 -14.66 28.44
C GLN A 275 -8.30 -13.33 28.58
N PRO A 276 -8.99 -12.25 29.01
CA PRO A 276 -8.28 -11.04 29.35
C PRO A 276 -7.24 -11.50 30.37
N GLU A 277 -5.95 -11.32 30.06
CA GLU A 277 -5.11 -10.96 31.18
C GLU A 277 -5.79 -9.70 31.68
N SER A 278 -6.27 -9.73 32.93
CA SER A 278 -6.37 -8.50 33.71
C SER A 278 -5.20 -7.66 33.27
N ALA A 279 -5.43 -6.47 32.69
CA ALA A 279 -4.34 -5.63 32.26
C ALA A 279 -3.42 -5.44 33.46
N GLU A 280 -2.38 -6.26 33.57
CA GLU A 280 -1.31 -6.06 34.53
C GLU A 280 -0.42 -4.97 33.94
N GLY A 281 -1.02 -3.83 33.60
CA GLY A 281 -0.47 -2.57 34.03
C GLY A 281 -0.73 -2.46 35.52
N THR A 282 0.14 -1.77 36.25
CA THR A 282 0.02 -1.60 37.70
C THR A 282 -1.44 -1.28 38.08
N PRO A 283 -2.13 -2.12 38.87
CA PRO A 283 -3.50 -1.85 39.29
C PRO A 283 -3.56 -0.44 39.91
N GLY A 284 -4.35 0.45 39.30
CA GLY A 284 -4.53 1.84 39.75
C GLY A 284 -3.75 2.93 38.99
N ALA A 285 -2.91 2.60 38.01
CA ALA A 285 -2.27 3.60 37.15
C ALA A 285 -3.16 3.92 35.93
N GLY A 286 -3.89 5.04 35.96
CA GLY A 286 -4.78 5.43 34.86
C GLY A 286 -4.06 5.51 33.50
N HIS A 287 -4.77 5.18 32.42
CA HIS A 287 -4.26 5.16 31.03
C HIS A 287 -4.19 6.56 30.38
N VAL A 288 -3.81 7.57 31.17
CA VAL A 288 -3.60 8.94 30.72
C VAL A 288 -2.22 9.05 30.08
N PHE A 289 -2.13 9.70 28.92
CA PHE A 289 -0.88 9.90 28.22
C PHE A 289 0.06 10.81 29.02
N ASP A 290 1.27 10.32 29.27
CA ASP A 290 2.35 11.04 29.94
C ASP A 290 3.56 11.20 28.98
N PRO A 291 3.86 12.43 28.52
CA PRO A 291 4.95 12.66 27.58
C PRO A 291 6.32 12.34 28.18
N ALA A 292 6.50 12.38 29.50
CA ALA A 292 7.78 12.10 30.14
C ALA A 292 8.24 10.64 29.90
N ARG A 293 7.28 9.70 29.78
CA ARG A 293 7.55 8.27 29.53
C ARG A 293 8.13 7.98 28.15
N VAL A 294 7.85 8.86 27.20
CA VAL A 294 8.20 8.65 25.79
C VAL A 294 9.11 9.72 25.21
N GLN A 295 9.46 10.75 25.96
CA GLN A 295 10.29 11.86 25.46
C GLN A 295 11.60 11.39 24.80
N GLY A 296 12.33 10.46 25.44
CA GLY A 296 13.56 9.90 24.87
C GLY A 296 13.32 9.14 23.58
N TRP A 297 12.26 8.31 23.55
CA TRP A 297 11.85 7.56 22.37
C TRP A 297 11.41 8.48 21.23
N VAL A 298 10.61 9.51 21.52
CA VAL A 298 10.18 10.52 20.54
C VAL A 298 11.38 11.21 19.91
N ARG A 299 12.37 11.65 20.71
CA ARG A 299 13.59 12.26 20.19
C ARG A 299 14.37 11.32 19.28
N ALA A 300 14.59 10.08 19.71
CA ALA A 300 15.28 9.08 18.89
C ALA A 300 14.54 8.81 17.56
N TRP A 301 13.21 8.69 17.61
CA TRP A 301 12.40 8.48 16.41
C TRP A 301 12.39 9.66 15.46
N LEU A 302 12.32 10.89 15.98
CA LEU A 302 12.39 12.10 15.14
C LEU A 302 13.75 12.22 14.48
N LEU A 303 14.84 11.94 15.19
CA LEU A 303 16.19 11.96 14.62
C LEU A 303 16.37 10.89 13.54
N LEU A 304 15.96 9.65 13.82
CA LEU A 304 16.04 8.55 12.86
C LEU A 304 15.15 8.82 11.64
N GLY A 305 13.92 9.27 11.86
CA GLY A 305 12.97 9.61 10.81
C GLY A 305 13.44 10.79 9.95
N ALA A 306 13.98 11.85 10.56
CA ALA A 306 14.56 12.96 9.81
C ALA A 306 15.76 12.51 8.98
N SER A 307 16.63 11.68 9.55
CA SER A 307 17.80 11.12 8.84
C SER A 307 17.37 10.22 7.68
N SER A 308 16.40 9.33 7.87
CA SER A 308 15.87 8.47 6.81
C SER A 308 15.21 9.28 5.69
N ALA A 309 14.41 10.30 6.03
CA ALA A 309 13.81 11.19 5.05
C ALA A 309 14.88 11.96 4.26
N ALA A 310 15.92 12.47 4.94
CA ALA A 310 17.04 13.14 4.28
C ALA A 310 17.78 12.21 3.32
N LEU A 311 18.02 10.95 3.70
CA LEU A 311 18.62 9.94 2.82
C LEU A 311 17.75 9.67 1.59
N ILE A 312 16.43 9.52 1.76
CA ILE A 312 15.49 9.35 0.64
C ILE A 312 15.55 10.55 -0.31
N VAL A 313 15.58 11.78 0.23
CA VAL A 313 15.69 12.99 -0.58
C VAL A 313 17.02 13.02 -1.31
N VAL A 314 18.15 12.88 -0.61
CA VAL A 314 19.50 12.99 -1.20
C VAL A 314 19.73 11.95 -2.29
N PHE A 315 19.43 10.68 -2.02
CA PHE A 315 19.67 9.58 -2.97
C PHE A 315 18.54 9.42 -3.99
N GLY A 316 17.32 9.81 -3.66
CA GLY A 316 16.16 9.74 -4.56
C GLY A 316 15.98 10.95 -5.46
N TRP A 317 16.69 12.07 -5.21
CA TRP A 317 16.53 13.31 -5.97
C TRP A 317 16.69 13.14 -7.50
N PRO A 318 17.68 12.37 -8.01
CA PRO A 318 17.78 12.13 -9.44
C PRO A 318 16.53 11.46 -10.02
N ALA A 319 15.97 10.47 -9.31
CA ALA A 319 14.73 9.80 -9.71
C ALA A 319 13.53 10.76 -9.64
N ALA A 320 13.46 11.61 -8.62
CA ALA A 320 12.39 12.60 -8.47
C ALA A 320 12.35 13.59 -9.65
N ARG A 321 13.52 14.04 -10.14
CA ARG A 321 13.61 14.92 -11.32
C ARG A 321 13.07 14.23 -12.58
N ILE A 322 13.34 12.94 -12.75
CA ILE A 322 12.84 12.14 -13.87
C ILE A 322 11.32 11.93 -13.74
N ASN A 323 10.82 11.61 -12.54
CA ASN A 323 9.39 11.51 -12.27
C ASN A 323 8.65 12.82 -12.59
N LEU A 324 9.26 13.97 -12.27
CA LEU A 324 8.70 15.28 -12.60
C LEU A 324 8.59 15.48 -14.12
N VAL A 325 9.61 15.08 -14.88
CA VAL A 325 9.55 15.10 -16.36
C VAL A 325 8.44 14.17 -16.86
N ASP A 326 8.32 12.98 -16.28
CA ASP A 326 7.30 12.00 -16.69
C ASP A 326 5.87 12.53 -16.46
N VAL A 327 5.65 13.28 -15.37
CA VAL A 327 4.38 13.94 -15.03
C VAL A 327 4.09 15.14 -15.93
N GLN A 328 5.11 15.93 -16.26
CA GLN A 328 4.98 17.12 -17.13
C GLN A 328 4.73 16.74 -18.58
N GLU A 329 5.32 15.63 -19.04
CA GLU A 329 5.21 15.12 -20.41
C GLU A 329 4.68 13.68 -20.39
N PRO A 330 3.37 13.48 -20.11
CA PRO A 330 2.77 12.16 -20.05
C PRO A 330 2.63 11.54 -21.45
N LEU A 331 2.81 10.22 -21.56
CA LEU A 331 2.69 9.43 -22.80
C LEU A 331 1.51 8.46 -22.72
N GLN A 332 0.33 9.00 -22.38
CA GLN A 332 -0.84 8.20 -21.98
C GLN A 332 -1.34 7.29 -23.10
N GLU A 333 -1.32 7.77 -24.35
CA GLU A 333 -1.96 7.06 -25.46
C GLU A 333 -0.96 6.59 -26.51
N LEU A 334 0.25 7.14 -26.56
CA LEU A 334 1.24 6.82 -27.59
C LEU A 334 1.50 5.32 -27.69
N THR A 335 1.65 4.65 -26.54
CA THR A 335 1.87 3.20 -26.54
C THR A 335 0.67 2.43 -27.10
N ARG A 336 -0.56 2.89 -26.88
CA ARG A 336 -1.77 2.22 -27.41
C ARG A 336 -1.98 2.45 -28.90
N ARG A 337 -1.46 3.57 -29.43
CA ARG A 337 -1.51 3.90 -30.86
C ARG A 337 -0.48 3.13 -31.70
N LEU A 338 0.38 2.30 -31.10
CA LEU A 338 1.30 1.45 -31.84
C LEU A 338 0.55 0.24 -32.46
N PRO A 339 0.90 -0.16 -33.70
CA PRO A 339 0.05 -0.99 -34.56
C PRO A 339 -0.18 -2.41 -34.02
N ASP A 340 0.82 -2.99 -33.38
CA ASP A 340 0.80 -4.37 -32.89
C ASP A 340 1.53 -4.49 -31.54
N GLU A 341 1.43 -5.68 -30.93
CA GLU A 341 2.00 -5.96 -29.60
C GLU A 341 3.54 -5.95 -29.62
N GLY A 342 4.15 -6.49 -30.68
CA GLY A 342 5.60 -6.41 -30.88
C GLY A 342 6.12 -4.97 -30.90
N ALA A 343 5.43 -4.08 -31.62
CA ALA A 343 5.75 -2.66 -31.64
C ALA A 343 5.61 -2.00 -30.26
N ARG A 344 4.54 -2.30 -29.53
CA ARG A 344 4.30 -1.79 -28.17
C ARG A 344 5.40 -2.18 -27.20
N ARG A 345 5.81 -3.44 -27.27
CA ARG A 345 6.87 -3.98 -26.42
C ARG A 345 8.22 -3.36 -26.73
N THR A 346 8.63 -3.34 -28.00
CA THR A 346 9.90 -2.73 -28.41
C THR A 346 9.97 -1.26 -28.00
N PHE A 347 8.88 -0.50 -28.18
CA PHE A 347 8.82 0.89 -27.76
C PHE A 347 8.92 1.04 -26.23
N LYS A 348 8.14 0.27 -25.46
CA LYS A 348 8.19 0.27 -23.98
C LYS A 348 9.57 -0.07 -23.44
N GLU A 349 10.21 -1.12 -23.97
CA GLU A 349 11.56 -1.52 -23.58
C GLU A 349 12.56 -0.39 -23.87
N ARG A 350 12.45 0.27 -25.04
CA ARG A 350 13.31 1.39 -25.40
C ARG A 350 13.09 2.62 -24.51
N LEU A 351 11.84 2.95 -24.20
CA LEU A 351 11.48 4.05 -23.31
C LEU A 351 11.98 3.79 -21.87
N GLN A 352 11.81 2.55 -21.39
CA GLN A 352 12.32 2.14 -20.09
C GLN A 352 13.84 2.19 -20.04
N GLU A 353 14.54 1.81 -21.11
CA GLU A 353 15.99 1.92 -21.16
C GLU A 353 16.45 3.38 -21.14
N ALA A 354 15.82 4.27 -21.91
CA ALA A 354 16.12 5.70 -21.85
C ALA A 354 15.91 6.27 -20.44
N ARG A 355 14.81 5.88 -19.78
CA ARG A 355 14.54 6.27 -18.40
C ARG A 355 15.59 5.72 -17.44
N ARG A 356 16.02 4.47 -17.58
CA ARG A 356 17.09 3.86 -16.76
C ARG A 356 18.44 4.54 -16.99
N SER A 357 18.83 4.81 -18.23
CA SER A 357 20.04 5.56 -18.54
C SER A 357 20.01 6.96 -17.93
N ALA A 358 18.85 7.65 -17.95
CA ALA A 358 18.71 8.93 -17.27
C ALA A 358 18.88 8.80 -15.75
N ARG A 359 18.31 7.74 -15.14
CA ARG A 359 18.46 7.47 -13.70
C ARG A 359 19.92 7.17 -13.32
N ARG A 360 20.66 6.46 -14.17
CA ARG A 360 22.09 6.15 -13.96
C ARG A 360 23.03 7.31 -14.29
N GLY A 361 22.51 8.42 -14.83
CA GLY A 361 23.31 9.56 -15.27
C GLY A 361 24.05 9.36 -16.60
N GLU A 362 23.76 8.27 -17.32
CA GLU A 362 24.29 8.01 -18.67
C GLU A 362 23.62 8.90 -19.73
N MET A 363 22.34 9.24 -19.51
CA MET A 363 21.59 10.20 -20.32
C MET A 363 21.35 11.45 -19.49
N ASP A 364 21.70 12.62 -20.03
CA ASP A 364 21.42 13.88 -19.35
C ASP A 364 19.91 14.13 -19.20
N LEU A 365 19.50 14.83 -18.13
CA LEU A 365 18.09 15.08 -17.85
C LEU A 365 17.43 15.95 -18.94
N GLU A 366 18.14 16.91 -19.51
CA GLU A 366 17.61 17.74 -20.59
C GLU A 366 17.40 16.90 -21.85
N ALA A 367 18.32 15.97 -22.14
CA ALA A 367 18.16 15.01 -23.23
C ALA A 367 16.94 14.10 -23.00
N TYR A 368 16.72 13.62 -21.78
CA TYR A 368 15.53 12.83 -21.43
C TYR A 368 14.24 13.66 -21.56
N ARG A 369 14.23 14.92 -21.10
CA ARG A 369 13.10 15.83 -21.26
C ARG A 369 12.80 16.11 -22.73
N ALA A 370 13.81 16.37 -23.55
CA ALA A 370 13.67 16.58 -24.98
C ALA A 370 13.14 15.32 -25.71
N LEU A 371 13.56 14.12 -25.27
CA LEU A 371 12.96 12.86 -25.74
C LEU A 371 11.47 12.79 -25.39
N ARG A 372 11.10 13.04 -24.13
CA ARG A 372 9.69 13.01 -23.69
C ARG A 372 8.82 14.03 -24.44
N GLN A 373 9.33 15.23 -24.67
CA GLN A 373 8.65 16.27 -25.46
C GLN A 373 8.42 15.85 -26.91
N ARG A 374 9.41 15.23 -27.56
CA ARG A 374 9.25 14.71 -28.94
C ARG A 374 8.19 13.62 -29.00
N LEU A 375 8.20 12.69 -28.04
CA LEU A 375 7.21 11.61 -27.96
C LEU A 375 5.78 12.15 -27.67
N SER A 376 5.66 13.09 -26.73
CA SER A 376 4.41 13.82 -26.41
C SER A 376 3.88 14.58 -27.63
N GLY A 377 4.77 15.21 -28.41
CA GLY A 377 4.44 15.87 -29.66
C GLY A 377 3.93 14.90 -30.74
N LEU A 378 4.53 13.72 -30.86
CA LEU A 378 4.06 12.67 -31.77
C LEU A 378 2.64 12.18 -31.41
N GLU A 379 2.36 12.00 -30.12
CA GLU A 379 1.03 11.62 -29.64
C GLU A 379 -0.03 12.68 -30.01
N LYS A 380 0.28 13.96 -29.80
CA LYS A 380 -0.63 15.09 -30.10
C LYS A 380 -0.82 15.35 -31.59
N ALA A 381 0.20 15.07 -32.41
CA ALA A 381 0.14 15.29 -33.86
C ALA A 381 -0.64 14.21 -34.62
N ALA A 382 -0.79 13.01 -34.03
CA ALA A 382 -1.60 11.96 -34.62
C ALA A 382 -3.10 12.23 -34.39
N PRO A 383 -3.95 12.18 -35.44
CA PRO A 383 -5.40 12.26 -35.29
C PRO A 383 -5.92 11.27 -34.25
N GLU A 384 -7.01 11.62 -33.55
CA GLU A 384 -7.64 10.69 -32.61
C GLU A 384 -7.99 9.36 -33.30
N GLY A 385 -7.59 8.24 -32.70
CA GLY A 385 -7.77 6.90 -33.26
C GLY A 385 -6.79 6.50 -34.35
N ALA A 386 -5.87 7.36 -34.78
CA ALA A 386 -4.84 7.01 -35.77
C ALA A 386 -3.65 6.28 -35.11
N ASN A 387 -3.17 5.24 -35.80
CA ASN A 387 -1.96 4.54 -35.39
C ASN A 387 -0.69 5.38 -35.65
N VAL A 388 0.29 5.27 -34.75
CA VAL A 388 1.64 5.81 -34.90
C VAL A 388 2.55 4.64 -35.30
N SER A 389 3.34 4.78 -36.38
CA SER A 389 4.27 3.72 -36.77
C SER A 389 5.40 3.57 -35.76
N LEU A 390 5.86 2.34 -35.55
CA LEU A 390 6.98 2.05 -34.65
C LEU A 390 8.24 2.82 -35.06
N GLU A 391 8.55 2.85 -36.36
CA GLU A 391 9.70 3.57 -36.91
C GLU A 391 9.68 5.06 -36.54
N ARG A 392 8.51 5.71 -36.67
CA ARG A 392 8.34 7.12 -36.30
C ARG A 392 8.46 7.35 -34.80
N ALA A 393 8.01 6.40 -33.98
CA ALA A 393 8.19 6.47 -32.54
C ALA A 393 9.66 6.26 -32.14
N LEU A 394 10.38 5.35 -32.82
CA LEU A 394 11.79 5.03 -32.55
C LEU A 394 12.74 6.13 -33.05
N SER A 395 12.41 6.85 -34.12
CA SER A 395 13.25 7.97 -34.61
C SER A 395 13.36 9.11 -33.58
N ALA A 396 12.38 9.25 -32.68
CA ALA A 396 12.47 10.20 -31.56
C ALA A 396 13.67 9.91 -30.63
N PHE A 397 14.19 8.68 -30.62
CA PHE A 397 15.35 8.29 -29.80
C PHE A 397 16.71 8.59 -30.46
N GLU A 398 16.78 8.84 -31.77
CA GLU A 398 18.04 8.96 -32.52
C GLU A 398 18.87 10.19 -32.13
N GLY A 399 18.22 11.26 -31.66
CA GLY A 399 18.88 12.46 -31.13
C GLY A 399 19.14 12.44 -29.62
N ALA A 400 18.73 11.40 -28.91
CA ALA A 400 18.96 11.23 -27.47
C ALA A 400 20.17 10.31 -27.24
N LYS A 401 21.39 10.79 -27.56
CA LYS A 401 22.61 10.01 -27.29
C LYS A 401 23.00 10.11 -25.80
N PRO A 402 23.50 9.02 -25.20
CA PRO A 402 24.08 9.09 -23.87
C PRO A 402 25.28 10.06 -23.86
N SER A 403 25.41 10.82 -22.79
CA SER A 403 26.58 11.66 -22.55
C SER A 403 27.81 10.75 -22.43
N PRO A 404 29.02 11.15 -22.89
CA PRO A 404 30.22 10.40 -22.56
C PRO A 404 30.29 10.22 -21.04
N ALA A 405 30.54 8.99 -20.59
CA ALA A 405 30.59 8.65 -19.17
C ALA A 405 31.53 9.63 -18.43
N PRO A 406 31.18 10.08 -17.21
CA PRO A 406 32.07 10.90 -16.42
C PRO A 406 33.42 10.15 -16.26
N PRO A 407 34.55 10.86 -16.34
CA PRO A 407 35.85 10.22 -16.18
C PRO A 407 35.88 9.48 -14.83
N PRO A 408 36.55 8.32 -14.76
CA PRO A 408 36.70 7.62 -13.49
C PRO A 408 37.29 8.58 -12.46
N PRO A 409 36.91 8.46 -11.16
CA PRO A 409 37.53 9.25 -10.12
C PRO A 409 39.06 9.07 -10.24
N PRO A 410 39.85 10.15 -10.04
CA PRO A 410 41.30 10.05 -10.14
C PRO A 410 41.74 8.88 -9.28
N ALA A 411 42.45 7.92 -9.89
CA ALA A 411 43.10 6.86 -9.15
C ALA A 411 43.85 7.55 -8.01
N ALA A 412 43.63 7.08 -6.77
CA ALA A 412 44.42 7.53 -5.64
C ALA A 412 45.87 7.26 -5.99
N GLY A 413 46.53 8.29 -6.53
CA GLY A 413 47.89 8.20 -7.01
C GLY A 413 48.74 7.80 -5.82
N ASP A 414 49.56 6.78 -6.04
CA ASP A 414 50.67 6.42 -5.20
C ASP A 414 51.28 7.68 -4.58
N ALA A 415 51.06 7.85 -3.29
CA ALA A 415 51.95 8.64 -2.47
C ALA A 415 53.28 7.88 -2.45
N GLY A 416 54.03 8.07 -3.54
CA GLY A 416 55.37 7.54 -3.69
C GLY A 416 56.28 8.17 -2.65
N THR A 417 56.85 7.29 -1.82
CA THR A 417 58.17 7.31 -1.16
C THR A 417 58.61 8.57 -0.43
#